data_AF-A0A953Q3W8-F1
#
_entry.id   AF-A0A953Q3W8-F1
#
_cell.length_a   1.000
_cell.length_b   1.000
_cell.length_c   1.000
_cell.angle_alpha   90.00
_cell.angle_beta   90.00
_cell.angle_gamma   90.00
#
_symmetry.space_group_name_H-M   'P 1'
#
loop_
_entity.id
_entity.type
_entity.pdbx_description
1 polymer ?
#
loop_
_entity_poly.entity_id
_entity_poly.type
_entity_poly.pdbx_seq_one_letter_code
_entity_poly.pdbx_strand_id
1 'polypeptide(L)'
;MSFTTIDAVAAHYPGFQRGVAGQNPSDAQIQSWIDNQATRITALCVARGYPLDGLVSANPQAYALLALINELGAAADLGEALYSLLGPEASAQGWASPNAFRRSMESMMTELQRGDYDKLFVATARTGDTAPAFGGTAGQETDAADAEDDSNLSFRKNEEF
;
A
#
# COMPACT_ATOMS: atom_id res chain seq x y z
N MET A 1 12.67 -7.39 11.78
CA MET A 1 12.23 -8.06 10.55
C MET A 1 12.08 -6.97 9.52
N SER A 2 12.71 -7.13 8.35
CA SER A 2 12.66 -6.17 7.24
C SER A 2 11.76 -6.75 6.16
N PHE A 3 10.94 -5.93 5.48
CA PHE A 3 10.01 -6.43 4.44
C PHE A 3 10.58 -6.30 3.03
N THR A 4 11.66 -5.54 2.85
CA THR A 4 12.32 -5.31 1.57
C THR A 4 13.84 -5.54 1.67
N THR A 5 14.55 -5.41 0.55
CA THR A 5 16.00 -5.58 0.45
C THR A 5 16.68 -4.30 -0.03
N ILE A 6 17.98 -4.17 0.26
CA ILE A 6 18.79 -3.05 -0.25
C ILE A 6 18.76 -3.00 -1.78
N ASP A 7 18.79 -4.16 -2.44
CA ASP A 7 18.73 -4.25 -3.91
C ASP A 7 17.42 -3.70 -4.49
N ALA A 8 16.28 -4.00 -3.86
CA ALA A 8 14.98 -3.46 -4.29
C ALA A 8 14.93 -1.94 -4.13
N VAL A 9 15.46 -1.40 -3.03
CA VAL A 9 15.54 0.05 -2.78
C VAL A 9 16.47 0.74 -3.78
N ALA A 10 17.66 0.16 -4.03
CA ALA A 10 18.65 0.71 -4.94
C ALA A 10 18.18 0.72 -6.41
N ALA A 11 17.31 -0.21 -6.80
CA ALA A 11 16.76 -0.29 -8.15
C ALA A 11 15.97 0.97 -8.58
N HIS A 12 15.46 1.76 -7.62
CA HIS A 12 14.79 3.05 -7.90
C HIS A 12 15.73 4.16 -8.36
N TYR A 13 17.04 3.98 -8.21
CA TYR A 13 18.06 4.97 -8.54
C TYR A 13 19.07 4.40 -9.55
N PRO A 14 18.69 4.27 -10.84
CA PRO A 14 19.61 3.82 -11.88
C PRO A 14 20.89 4.66 -11.89
N GLY A 15 22.05 4.00 -11.88
CA GLY A 15 23.35 4.69 -11.83
C GLY A 15 23.93 4.86 -10.44
N PHE A 16 23.16 4.60 -9.37
CA PHE A 16 23.71 4.47 -8.02
C PHE A 16 24.66 3.26 -7.94
N GLN A 17 25.95 3.53 -7.71
CA GLN A 17 26.97 2.49 -7.63
C GLN A 17 26.97 1.86 -6.24
N ARG A 18 26.25 0.75 -6.11
CA ARG A 18 26.20 -0.07 -4.90
C ARG A 18 27.37 -1.07 -4.86
N GLY A 19 27.85 -1.41 -3.66
CA GLY A 19 28.84 -2.45 -3.41
C GLY A 19 30.28 -2.04 -3.75
N VAL A 20 30.50 -0.76 -4.05
CA VAL A 20 31.82 -0.22 -4.41
C VAL A 20 32.52 0.41 -3.21
N ALA A 21 33.86 0.45 -3.25
CA ALA A 21 34.64 1.13 -2.22
C ALA A 21 34.30 2.63 -2.21
N GLY A 22 33.94 3.17 -1.04
CA GLY A 22 33.55 4.57 -0.89
C GLY A 22 32.10 4.89 -1.27
N GLN A 23 31.24 3.87 -1.42
CA GLN A 23 29.80 4.06 -1.63
C GLN A 23 29.20 4.99 -0.56
N ASN A 24 28.46 6.00 -1.01
CA ASN A 24 27.73 6.92 -0.16
C ASN A 24 26.38 7.27 -0.80
N PRO A 25 25.23 6.99 -0.16
CA PRO A 25 25.04 6.35 1.16
C PRO A 25 25.48 4.89 1.23
N SER A 26 26.06 4.48 2.38
CA SER A 26 26.53 3.09 2.57
C SER A 26 25.38 2.08 2.69
N ASP A 27 25.63 0.80 2.39
CA ASP A 27 24.64 -0.27 2.57
C ASP A 27 24.13 -0.38 4.01
N ALA A 28 24.98 -0.13 5.01
CA ALA A 28 24.57 -0.11 6.42
C ALA A 28 23.57 1.01 6.70
N GLN A 29 23.74 2.16 6.06
CA GLN A 29 22.82 3.29 6.18
C GLN A 29 21.49 3.00 5.48
N ILE A 30 21.52 2.41 4.29
CA ILE A 30 20.31 1.98 3.57
C ILE A 30 19.54 0.93 4.39
N GLN A 31 20.26 -0.03 4.97
CA GLN A 31 19.67 -1.05 5.83
C GLN A 31 18.98 -0.42 7.06
N SER A 32 19.60 0.58 7.68
CA SER A 32 18.99 1.30 8.81
C SER A 32 17.67 1.97 8.42
N TRP A 33 17.59 2.58 7.22
CA TRP A 33 16.34 3.15 6.74
C TRP A 33 15.28 2.08 6.53
N ILE A 34 15.64 0.96 5.89
CA ILE A 34 14.75 -0.19 5.71
C ILE A 34 14.19 -0.66 7.06
N ASP A 35 15.04 -0.84 8.07
CA ASP A 35 14.64 -1.35 9.38
C ASP A 35 13.78 -0.37 10.17
N ASN A 36 14.05 0.94 10.04
CA ASN A 36 13.21 1.98 10.64
C ASN A 36 11.81 1.98 10.03
N GLN A 37 11.70 1.90 8.70
CA GLN A 37 10.39 1.81 8.04
C GLN A 37 9.67 0.50 8.37
N ALA A 38 10.38 -0.63 8.40
CA ALA A 38 9.83 -1.92 8.78
C ALA A 38 9.27 -1.91 10.22
N THR A 39 9.94 -1.22 11.13
CA THR A 39 9.47 -1.04 12.52
C THR A 39 8.15 -0.28 12.57
N ARG A 40 8.01 0.80 11.78
CA ARG A 40 6.76 1.58 11.69
C ARG A 40 5.61 0.75 11.12
N ILE A 41 5.87 0.01 10.05
CA ILE A 41 4.90 -0.89 9.42
C ILE A 41 4.46 -1.97 10.41
N THR A 42 5.42 -2.62 11.06
CA THR A 42 5.18 -3.66 12.07
C THR A 42 4.29 -3.14 13.19
N ALA A 43 4.58 -1.94 13.72
CA ALA A 43 3.79 -1.33 14.77
C ALA A 43 2.32 -1.15 14.37
N LEU A 44 2.04 -0.69 13.14
CA LEU A 44 0.67 -0.54 12.64
C LEU A 44 -0.02 -1.90 12.45
N CYS A 45 0.67 -2.87 11.85
CA CYS A 45 0.13 -4.22 11.66
C CYS A 45 -0.21 -4.89 12.99
N VAL A 46 0.67 -4.78 14.00
CA VAL A 46 0.44 -5.34 15.34
C VAL A 46 -0.69 -4.62 16.05
N ALA A 47 -0.76 -3.28 15.99
CA ALA A 47 -1.85 -2.52 16.59
C ALA A 47 -3.23 -2.93 16.03
N ARG A 48 -3.24 -3.44 14.80
CA ARG A 48 -4.43 -3.91 14.10
C ARG A 48 -4.73 -5.40 14.27
N GLY A 49 -3.78 -6.17 14.82
CA GLY A 49 -3.92 -7.61 15.00
C GLY A 49 -3.62 -8.45 13.74
N TYR A 50 -2.83 -7.92 12.80
CA TYR A 50 -2.40 -8.71 11.65
C TYR A 50 -1.35 -9.77 12.04
N PRO A 51 -1.51 -11.03 11.59
CA PRO A 51 -0.51 -12.06 11.82
C PRO A 51 0.70 -11.84 10.93
N LEU A 52 1.84 -11.49 11.53
CA LEU A 52 3.10 -11.27 10.79
C LEU A 52 4.01 -12.50 10.78
N ASP A 53 3.81 -13.43 11.72
CA ASP A 53 4.61 -14.66 11.80
C ASP A 53 4.36 -15.54 10.58
N GLY A 54 5.43 -15.98 9.91
CA GLY A 54 5.35 -16.79 8.69
C GLY A 54 4.65 -16.12 7.50
N LEU A 55 4.39 -14.81 7.54
CA LEU A 55 3.55 -14.10 6.57
C LEU A 55 4.00 -14.31 5.12
N VAL A 56 5.32 -14.30 4.87
CA VAL A 56 5.89 -14.50 3.53
C VAL A 56 5.43 -15.81 2.87
N SER A 57 5.24 -16.86 3.65
CA SER A 57 4.80 -18.17 3.16
C SER A 57 3.29 -18.34 3.22
N ALA A 58 2.65 -17.86 4.29
CA ALA A 58 1.22 -18.02 4.51
C ALA A 58 0.39 -17.11 3.59
N ASN A 59 0.87 -15.89 3.32
CA ASN A 59 0.19 -14.93 2.47
C ASN A 59 1.19 -14.00 1.75
N PRO A 60 1.72 -14.46 0.60
CA PRO A 60 2.70 -13.70 -0.18
C PRO A 60 2.18 -12.34 -0.68
N GLN A 61 0.87 -12.20 -0.88
CA GLN A 61 0.28 -10.93 -1.36
C GLN A 61 0.29 -9.87 -0.27
N ALA A 62 -0.09 -10.25 0.96
CA ALA A 62 0.00 -9.37 2.12
C ALA A 62 1.46 -8.99 2.41
N TYR A 63 2.39 -9.95 2.30
CA TYR A 63 3.82 -9.66 2.40
C TYR A 63 4.29 -8.67 1.33
N ALA A 64 3.87 -8.86 0.07
CA ALA A 64 4.25 -7.96 -1.03
C ALA A 64 3.77 -6.52 -0.82
N LEU A 65 2.58 -6.33 -0.23
CA LEU A 65 2.12 -5.00 0.17
C LEU A 65 3.06 -4.38 1.22
N LEU A 66 3.38 -5.10 2.30
CA LEU A 66 4.28 -4.57 3.34
C LEU A 66 5.68 -4.29 2.78
N ALA A 67 6.16 -5.15 1.87
CA ALA A 67 7.42 -4.98 1.16
C ALA A 67 7.42 -3.69 0.34
N LEU A 68 6.37 -3.43 -0.43
CA LEU A 68 6.23 -2.22 -1.24
C LEU A 68 6.22 -0.95 -0.39
N ILE A 69 5.47 -0.94 0.73
CA ILE A 69 5.43 0.20 1.65
C ILE A 69 6.83 0.46 2.22
N ASN A 70 7.54 -0.60 2.63
CA ASN A 70 8.88 -0.51 3.18
C ASN A 70 9.88 0.01 2.14
N GLU A 71 9.78 -0.48 0.90
CA GLU A 71 10.61 -0.12 -0.23
C GLU A 71 10.45 1.35 -0.61
N LEU A 72 9.21 1.84 -0.73
CA LEU A 72 8.95 3.24 -1.07
C LEU A 72 9.45 4.20 0.02
N GLY A 73 9.29 3.83 1.29
CA GLY A 73 9.83 4.62 2.40
C GLY A 73 11.35 4.72 2.35
N ALA A 74 12.03 3.58 2.23
CA ALA A 74 13.49 3.55 2.17
C ALA A 74 14.04 4.17 0.87
N ALA A 75 13.31 4.05 -0.25
CA ALA A 75 13.64 4.73 -1.50
C ALA A 75 13.55 6.25 -1.33
N ALA A 76 12.49 6.77 -0.70
CA ALA A 76 12.40 8.19 -0.40
C ALA A 76 13.61 8.71 0.42
N ASP A 77 14.02 7.96 1.46
CA ASP A 77 15.16 8.31 2.30
C ASP A 77 16.49 8.26 1.52
N LEU A 78 16.68 7.25 0.68
CA LEU A 78 17.85 7.13 -0.21
C LEU A 78 17.89 8.27 -1.23
N GLY A 79 16.78 8.57 -1.88
CA GLY A 79 16.67 9.66 -2.84
C GLY A 79 16.96 11.02 -2.21
N GLU A 80 16.44 11.30 -1.02
CA GLU A 80 16.73 12.55 -0.31
C GLU A 80 18.24 12.71 -0.04
N ALA A 81 18.90 11.63 0.40
CA ALA A 81 20.35 11.63 0.60
C ALA A 81 21.12 11.82 -0.72
N LEU A 82 20.75 11.12 -1.78
CA LEU A 82 21.40 11.22 -3.08
C LEU A 82 21.24 12.61 -3.70
N TYR A 83 20.05 13.20 -3.63
CA TYR A 83 19.81 14.57 -4.10
C TYR A 83 20.59 15.60 -3.28
N SER A 84 20.73 15.38 -1.96
CA SER A 84 21.57 16.22 -1.11
C SER A 84 23.07 16.12 -1.46
N LEU A 85 23.54 14.94 -1.90
CA LEU A 85 24.94 14.67 -2.23
C LEU A 85 25.34 15.18 -3.62
N LEU A 86 24.47 14.98 -4.60
CA LEU A 86 24.75 15.21 -6.01
C LEU A 86 24.21 16.56 -6.52
N GLY A 87 23.32 17.20 -5.75
CA GLY A 87 22.66 18.44 -6.13
C GLY A 87 21.51 18.24 -7.13
N PRO A 88 20.88 19.34 -7.57
CA PRO A 88 19.66 19.31 -8.40
C PRO A 88 19.86 18.64 -9.78
N GLU A 89 21.10 18.62 -10.29
CA GLU A 89 21.48 17.99 -11.56
C GLU A 89 21.34 16.46 -11.53
N ALA A 90 21.27 15.84 -10.34
CA ALA A 90 21.01 14.40 -10.21
C ALA A 90 19.66 13.99 -10.80
N SER A 91 18.68 14.91 -10.81
CA SER A 91 17.38 14.71 -11.45
C SER A 91 17.48 14.45 -12.97
N ALA A 92 18.56 14.90 -13.62
CA ALA A 92 18.80 14.67 -15.05
C ALA A 92 19.00 13.18 -15.37
N GLN A 93 19.26 12.33 -14.37
CA GLN A 93 19.33 10.87 -14.51
C GLN A 93 17.93 10.21 -14.59
N GLY A 94 16.85 10.99 -14.57
CA GLY A 94 15.48 10.49 -14.67
C GLY A 94 14.97 9.86 -13.37
N TRP A 95 15.62 10.14 -12.24
CA TRP A 95 15.22 9.60 -10.96
C TRP A 95 13.86 10.16 -10.53
N ALA A 96 12.98 9.27 -10.06
CA ALA A 96 11.73 9.68 -9.46
C ALA A 96 11.97 10.59 -8.24
N SER A 97 11.06 11.54 -8.04
CA SER A 97 11.17 12.47 -6.93
C SER A 97 11.04 11.73 -5.59
N PRO A 98 11.96 11.95 -4.62
CA PRO A 98 11.84 11.38 -3.28
C PRO A 98 10.50 11.71 -2.60
N ASN A 99 9.96 12.90 -2.88
CA ASN A 99 8.65 13.33 -2.37
C ASN A 99 7.49 12.50 -2.91
N ALA A 100 7.60 12.01 -4.16
CA ALA A 100 6.58 11.15 -4.74
C ALA A 100 6.54 9.79 -4.03
N PHE A 101 7.72 9.21 -3.76
CA PHE A 101 7.82 7.97 -2.99
C PHE A 101 7.30 8.13 -1.56
N ARG A 102 7.67 9.23 -0.88
CA ARG A 102 7.19 9.51 0.49
C ARG A 102 5.67 9.65 0.53
N ARG A 103 5.09 10.39 -0.40
CA ARG A 103 3.62 10.55 -0.51
C ARG A 103 2.90 9.22 -0.75
N SER A 104 3.43 8.37 -1.64
CA SER A 104 2.85 7.05 -1.91
C SER A 104 2.93 6.15 -0.68
N MET A 105 4.08 6.14 0.02
CA MET A 105 4.24 5.40 1.28
C MET A 105 3.26 5.88 2.36
N GLU A 106 3.09 7.19 2.53
CA GLU A 106 2.15 7.76 3.50
C GLU A 106 0.68 7.42 3.18
N SER A 107 0.29 7.42 1.89
CA SER A 107 -1.04 6.98 1.46
C SER A 107 -1.29 5.53 1.87
N MET A 108 -0.36 4.63 1.53
CA MET A 108 -0.51 3.21 1.85
C MET A 108 -0.46 2.93 3.36
N MET A 109 0.35 3.67 4.13
CA MET A 109 0.36 3.58 5.59
C MET A 109 -0.98 4.03 6.19
N THR A 110 -1.60 5.06 5.60
CA THR A 110 -2.94 5.53 6.00
C THR A 110 -4.01 4.48 5.69
N GLU A 111 -3.98 3.90 4.48
CA GLU A 111 -4.89 2.83 4.07
C GLU A 111 -4.74 1.58 4.95
N LEU A 112 -3.49 1.21 5.29
CA LEU A 112 -3.17 0.14 6.24
C LEU A 112 -3.72 0.42 7.63
N GLN A 113 -3.70 1.67 8.07
CA GLN A 113 -4.30 2.09 9.34
C GLN A 113 -5.83 2.16 9.29
N ARG A 114 -6.45 2.42 8.13
CA ARG A 114 -7.91 2.47 7.95
C ARG A 114 -8.57 1.11 7.78
N GLY A 115 -7.92 0.20 7.04
CA GLY A 115 -8.38 -1.19 6.91
C GLY A 115 -8.67 -1.63 5.54
N ASP A 116 -8.28 -0.81 4.60
CA ASP A 116 -8.49 -1.03 3.20
C ASP A 116 -7.80 -2.35 2.77
N TYR A 117 -6.81 -2.80 3.55
CA TYR A 117 -6.08 -4.06 3.37
C TYR A 117 -6.49 -5.21 4.31
N ASP A 118 -7.53 -5.07 5.15
CA ASP A 118 -7.89 -6.11 6.15
C ASP A 118 -8.09 -7.49 5.54
N LYS A 119 -8.67 -7.55 4.34
CA LYS A 119 -8.89 -8.79 3.58
C LYS A 119 -7.61 -9.52 3.19
N LEU A 120 -6.51 -8.79 3.04
CA LEU A 120 -5.21 -9.39 2.75
C LEU A 120 -4.64 -10.10 3.98
N PHE A 121 -4.95 -9.66 5.20
CA PHE A 121 -4.36 -10.22 6.42
C PHE A 121 -5.30 -11.17 7.18
N VAL A 122 -6.61 -10.95 7.09
CA VAL A 122 -7.62 -11.68 7.83
C VAL A 122 -8.74 -12.09 6.88
N ALA A 123 -8.83 -13.38 6.56
CA ALA A 123 -9.82 -13.92 5.63
C ALA A 123 -11.28 -13.60 6.04
N THR A 124 -11.53 -13.56 7.35
CA THR A 124 -12.85 -13.27 7.94
C THR A 124 -13.13 -11.79 8.12
N ALA A 125 -12.21 -10.88 7.77
CA ALA A 125 -12.47 -9.45 7.83
C ALA A 125 -13.68 -9.10 6.97
N ARG A 126 -14.52 -8.15 7.39
CA ARG A 126 -15.61 -7.67 6.54
C ARG A 126 -14.98 -6.97 5.33
N THR A 127 -15.48 -7.23 4.13
CA THR A 127 -15.15 -6.37 2.99
C THR A 127 -15.76 -5.03 3.36
N GLY A 128 -14.95 -4.00 3.62
CA GLY A 128 -15.49 -2.66 3.64
C GLY A 128 -16.20 -2.47 2.32
N ASP A 129 -17.50 -2.16 2.34
CA ASP A 129 -18.28 -1.90 1.13
C ASP A 129 -17.41 -1.09 0.19
N THR A 130 -17.17 -1.62 -1.01
CA THR A 130 -16.62 -0.82 -2.09
C THR A 130 -17.66 0.26 -2.30
N ALA A 131 -17.53 1.40 -1.60
CA ALA A 131 -18.39 2.53 -1.85
C ALA A 131 -18.32 2.75 -3.36
N PRO A 132 -19.43 2.59 -4.10
CA PRO A 132 -19.38 2.70 -5.54
C PRO A 132 -18.76 4.05 -5.85
N ALA A 133 -17.68 4.03 -6.63
CA ALA A 133 -17.08 5.25 -7.15
C ALA A 133 -18.23 6.11 -7.68
N PHE A 134 -18.37 7.29 -7.09
CA PHE A 134 -19.46 8.24 -7.32
C PHE A 134 -19.78 8.30 -8.83
N GLY A 135 -20.89 7.68 -9.21
CA GLY A 135 -21.25 7.46 -10.62
C GLY A 135 -22.43 6.52 -10.88
N GLY A 136 -23.23 6.19 -9.87
CA GLY A 136 -24.42 5.37 -10.02
C GLY A 136 -25.58 5.93 -9.20
N THR A 137 -26.39 6.81 -9.79
CA THR A 137 -27.74 7.04 -9.29
C THR A 137 -28.58 5.81 -9.63
N ALA A 138 -28.72 4.89 -8.69
CA ALA A 138 -29.86 3.97 -8.62
C ALA A 138 -29.87 3.25 -7.25
N GLY A 139 -30.86 3.55 -6.41
CA GLY A 139 -31.24 2.67 -5.30
C GLY A 139 -30.87 3.12 -3.89
N GLN A 140 -31.04 4.41 -3.55
CA GLN A 140 -31.65 4.76 -2.26
C GLN A 140 -33.11 4.25 -2.38
N GLU A 141 -33.72 3.49 -1.48
CA GLU A 141 -33.80 3.61 -0.03
C GLU A 141 -34.13 2.22 0.56
N THR A 142 -33.56 1.85 1.70
CA THR A 142 -34.17 0.85 2.58
C THR A 142 -34.25 1.48 3.95
N ASP A 143 -35.23 2.35 4.13
CA ASP A 143 -35.68 2.72 5.46
C ASP A 143 -36.55 1.56 5.97
N ALA A 144 -36.16 0.99 7.10
CA ALA A 144 -36.83 -0.16 7.69
C ALA A 144 -38.05 0.30 8.50
N ALA A 145 -39.05 0.90 7.83
CA ALA A 145 -40.34 1.22 8.42
C ALA A 145 -41.40 1.65 7.38
N ASP A 146 -41.77 0.80 6.42
CA ASP A 146 -43.16 0.83 5.92
C ASP A 146 -43.54 -0.48 5.24
N ALA A 147 -44.81 -0.87 5.40
CA ALA A 147 -45.34 -2.12 4.88
C ALA A 147 -45.51 -2.01 3.34
N GLU A 148 -44.77 -2.82 2.58
CA GLU A 148 -44.94 -2.92 1.13
C GLU A 148 -46.28 -3.59 0.80
N ASP A 149 -47.28 -2.73 0.58
CA ASP A 149 -48.45 -3.02 -0.21
C ASP A 149 -48.02 -3.31 -1.66
N ASP A 150 -48.64 -4.34 -2.19
CA ASP A 150 -48.23 -5.16 -3.32
C ASP A 150 -48.25 -4.37 -4.64
N SER A 151 -47.09 -4.25 -5.30
CA SER A 151 -47.03 -3.67 -6.66
C SER A 151 -46.06 -4.41 -7.60
N ASN A 152 -45.94 -5.73 -7.44
CA ASN A 152 -45.29 -6.61 -8.43
C ASN A 152 -46.24 -7.06 -9.57
N LEU A 153 -47.14 -6.18 -10.02
CA LEU A 153 -48.09 -6.48 -11.10
C LEU A 153 -47.57 -6.21 -12.53
N SER A 154 -46.34 -5.71 -12.70
CA SER A 154 -45.86 -5.25 -14.02
C SER A 154 -44.95 -6.22 -14.79
N PHE A 155 -44.61 -7.39 -14.24
CA PHE A 155 -43.70 -8.35 -14.90
C PHE A 155 -44.30 -9.75 -15.16
N ARG A 156 -45.62 -9.91 -15.14
CA ARG A 156 -46.22 -11.14 -15.72
C ARG A 156 -46.25 -11.03 -17.24
N LYS A 157 -45.35 -11.78 -17.86
CA LYS A 157 -45.43 -12.26 -19.24
C LYS A 157 -46.84 -12.81 -19.47
N ASN A 158 -47.61 -12.20 -20.38
CA ASN A 158 -48.89 -12.73 -20.83
C ASN A 158 -48.66 -14.12 -21.43
N GLU A 159 -49.04 -15.17 -20.71
CA GLU A 159 -49.32 -16.48 -21.29
C GLU A 159 -50.79 -16.50 -21.72
N GLU A 160 -51.01 -16.88 -22.98
CA GLU A 160 -52.29 -16.97 -23.67
C GLU A 160 -53.27 -17.94 -22.99
N PHE A 161 -54.57 -17.61 -23.07
CA PHE A 161 -55.65 -18.52 -23.49
C PHE A 161 -56.74 -17.71 -24.22
#